data_AF-A0A3A9GTQ9-F1
#
_entry.id   AF-A0A3A9GTQ9-F1
#
_cell.length_a   1.000
_cell.length_b   1.000
_cell.length_c   1.000
_cell.angle_alpha   90.00
_cell.angle_beta   90.00
_cell.angle_gamma   90.00
#
_symmetry.space_group_name_H-M   'P 1'
#
loop_
_entity.id
_entity.type
_entity.pdbx_description
1 polymer ?
#
loop_
_entity_poly.entity_id
_entity_poly.type
_entity_poly.pdbx_seq_one_letter_code
_entity_poly.pdbx_strand_id
1 'polypeptide(L)'
;MDKKELQKKYEEQDSTGRELLLEKLAFCKFADRYDFENYFRIDELNDSELLCLASFLYQQDCFLMLMEMLERYKEKFVLADSSLLWELEPDDALMERLSRIGVLSDV
;
A
#
# COMPACT_ATOMS: atom_id res chain seq x y z
N MET A 1 0.11 17.41 22.79
CA MET A 1 0.95 16.27 23.18
C MET A 1 2.38 16.75 23.22
N ASP A 2 3.09 16.49 24.30
CA ASP A 2 4.50 16.88 24.44
C ASP A 2 5.45 15.78 23.95
N LYS A 3 6.74 16.09 23.84
CA LYS A 3 7.77 15.15 23.37
C LYS A 3 7.96 13.96 24.33
N LYS A 4 7.76 14.16 25.63
CA LYS A 4 7.94 13.10 26.65
C LYS A 4 6.78 12.11 26.60
N GLU A 5 5.56 12.59 26.35
CA GLU A 5 4.37 11.76 26.13
C GLU A 5 4.52 10.88 24.89
N LEU A 6 5.09 11.41 23.80
CA LEU A 6 5.40 10.64 22.58
C LEU A 6 6.45 9.56 22.84
N GLN A 7 7.52 9.90 23.55
CA GLN A 7 8.57 8.94 23.91
C GLN A 7 8.03 7.81 24.78
N LYS A 8 7.22 8.15 25.80
CA LYS A 8 6.57 7.15 26.65
C LYS A 8 5.67 6.22 25.84
N LYS A 9 4.83 6.77 24.95
CA LYS A 9 3.98 5.95 24.06
C LYS A 9 4.80 5.00 23.19
N TYR A 10 5.95 5.45 22.66
CA TYR A 10 6.84 4.63 21.87
C TYR A 10 7.46 3.48 22.69
N GLU A 11 7.93 3.77 23.91
CA GLU A 11 8.53 2.76 24.79
C GLU A 11 7.53 1.69 25.24
N GLU A 12 6.26 2.06 25.41
CA GLU A 12 5.16 1.17 25.81
C GLU A 12 4.70 0.20 24.70
N GLN A 13 5.02 0.46 23.43
CA GLN A 13 4.66 -0.44 22.32
C GLN A 13 5.63 -1.64 22.19
N ASP A 14 5.12 -2.72 21.60
CA ASP A 14 5.94 -3.82 21.08
C ASP A 14 6.69 -3.40 19.79
N SER A 15 7.49 -4.30 19.20
CA SER A 15 8.30 -3.98 18.02
C SER A 15 7.48 -3.42 16.87
N THR A 16 6.39 -4.09 16.51
CA THR A 16 5.52 -3.69 15.40
C THR A 16 4.74 -2.42 15.72
N GLY A 17 4.28 -2.25 16.96
CA GLY A 17 3.61 -1.03 17.40
C GLY A 17 4.53 0.19 17.36
N ARG A 18 5.83 0.02 17.62
CA ARG A 18 6.83 1.09 17.48
C ARG A 18 7.01 1.52 16.03
N GLU A 19 7.15 0.56 15.12
CA GLU A 19 7.27 0.82 13.68
C GLU A 19 6.03 1.57 13.17
N LEU A 20 4.84 1.06 13.46
CA LEU A 20 3.58 1.70 13.05
C LEU A 20 3.41 3.10 13.65
N LEU A 21 3.85 3.32 14.89
CA LEU A 21 3.83 4.65 15.50
C LEU A 21 4.75 5.62 14.76
N LEU A 22 5.95 5.19 14.38
CA LEU A 22 6.88 6.01 13.61
C LEU A 22 6.31 6.38 12.24
N GLU A 23 5.71 5.41 11.54
CA GLU A 23 5.05 5.67 10.25
C GLU A 23 3.89 6.66 10.40
N LYS A 24 3.02 6.49 11.40
CA LYS A 24 1.93 7.44 11.65
C LYS A 24 2.44 8.85 11.94
N LEU A 25 3.58 8.98 12.61
CA LEU A 25 4.21 10.28 12.86
C LEU A 25 4.82 10.87 11.59
N ALA A 26 5.47 10.06 10.76
CA ALA A 26 5.99 10.47 9.45
C ALA A 26 4.84 10.93 8.54
N PHE A 27 3.78 10.14 8.43
CA PHE A 27 2.54 10.48 7.73
C PHE A 27 1.99 11.84 8.20
N CYS A 28 1.76 12.02 9.50
CA CYS A 28 1.27 13.28 10.05
C CYS A 28 2.19 14.48 9.79
N LYS A 29 3.50 14.23 9.61
CA LYS A 29 4.50 15.29 9.44
C LYS A 29 4.64 15.72 7.98
N PHE A 30 4.54 14.78 7.05
CA PHE A 30 4.88 14.98 5.64
C PHE A 30 3.66 15.00 4.72
N ALA A 31 2.52 14.42 5.13
CA ALA A 31 1.29 14.54 4.36
C ALA A 31 0.88 16.01 4.31
N ASP A 32 0.59 16.50 3.11
CA ASP A 32 -0.14 17.74 3.00
C ASP A 32 -1.60 17.53 3.42
N ARG A 33 -2.40 18.61 3.39
CA ARG A 33 -3.80 18.52 3.81
C ARG A 33 -4.60 17.56 2.91
N TYR A 34 -4.29 17.51 1.63
CA TYR A 34 -5.00 16.72 0.64
C TYR A 34 -4.74 15.23 0.88
N ASP A 35 -3.47 14.83 0.96
CA ASP A 35 -3.06 13.45 1.22
C ASP A 35 -3.54 12.98 2.60
N PHE A 36 -3.49 13.87 3.59
CA PHE A 36 -3.98 13.58 4.94
C PHE A 36 -5.48 13.28 4.95
N GLU A 37 -6.31 14.11 4.31
CA GLU A 37 -7.75 13.91 4.25
C GLU A 37 -8.11 12.66 3.43
N ASN A 38 -7.40 12.40 2.33
CA ASN A 38 -7.62 11.26 1.46
C ASN A 38 -7.40 9.91 2.15
N TYR A 39 -6.43 9.80 3.06
CA TYR A 39 -6.19 8.59 3.83
C TYR A 39 -7.42 8.12 4.64
N PHE A 40 -8.30 9.04 5.05
CA PHE A 40 -9.51 8.71 5.79
C PHE A 40 -10.75 8.49 4.92
N ARG A 41 -10.66 8.71 3.60
CA ARG A 41 -11.79 8.64 2.66
C ARG A 41 -11.48 7.78 1.44
N ILE A 42 -10.69 6.73 1.64
CA ILE A 42 -10.18 5.84 0.57
C ILE A 42 -11.31 5.25 -0.31
N ASP A 43 -12.48 4.98 0.28
CA ASP A 43 -13.64 4.49 -0.46
C ASP A 43 -14.20 5.50 -1.48
N GLU A 44 -13.94 6.79 -1.28
CA GLU A 44 -14.40 7.86 -2.16
C GLU A 44 -13.37 8.26 -3.21
N LEU A 45 -12.13 7.79 -3.08
CA LEU A 45 -11.04 8.13 -3.99
C LEU A 45 -11.19 7.45 -5.35
N ASN A 46 -10.85 8.20 -6.39
CA ASN A 46 -10.64 7.66 -7.74
C ASN A 46 -9.26 6.99 -7.86
N ASP A 47 -9.04 6.26 -8.97
CA ASP A 47 -7.83 5.49 -9.19
C ASP A 47 -6.55 6.34 -9.12
N SER A 48 -6.56 7.54 -9.68
CA SER A 48 -5.40 8.44 -9.63
C SER A 48 -5.10 8.88 -8.19
N GLU A 49 -6.13 9.20 -7.41
CA GLU A 49 -6.00 9.62 -6.01
C GLU A 49 -5.48 8.48 -5.12
N LEU A 50 -6.00 7.27 -5.33
CA LEU A 50 -5.52 6.05 -4.66
C LEU A 50 -4.05 5.78 -4.95
N LEU A 51 -3.65 5.89 -6.22
CA LEU A 51 -2.25 5.69 -6.63
C LEU A 51 -1.33 6.78 -6.11
N CYS A 52 -1.79 8.04 -6.05
CA CYS A 52 -1.05 9.13 -5.42
C CYS A 52 -0.83 8.86 -3.93
N LEU A 53 -1.86 8.48 -3.20
CA LEU A 53 -1.76 8.15 -1.78
C LEU A 53 -0.82 6.95 -1.53
N ALA A 54 -0.94 5.89 -2.35
CA ALA A 54 -0.05 4.72 -2.28
C ALA A 54 1.42 5.12 -2.54
N SER A 55 1.66 5.95 -3.54
CA SER A 55 2.99 6.45 -3.89
C SER A 55 3.58 7.31 -2.77
N PHE A 56 2.76 8.16 -2.16
CA PHE A 56 3.16 8.98 -1.02
C PHE A 56 3.58 8.11 0.17
N LEU A 57 2.76 7.13 0.56
CA LEU A 57 3.08 6.23 1.67
C LEU A 57 4.38 5.46 1.41
N TYR A 58 4.60 5.00 0.17
CA TYR A 58 5.85 4.36 -0.22
C TYR A 58 7.06 5.30 -0.11
N GLN A 59 6.94 6.55 -0.58
CA GLN A 59 8.02 7.54 -0.56
C GLN A 59 8.42 8.00 0.83
N GLN A 60 7.49 7.94 1.80
CA GLN A 60 7.73 8.32 3.20
C GLN A 60 8.04 7.12 4.10
N ASP A 61 8.40 5.97 3.51
CA ASP A 61 8.70 4.73 4.23
C ASP A 61 7.57 4.27 5.18
N CYS A 62 6.32 4.60 4.85
CA CYS A 62 5.13 4.24 5.63
C CYS A 62 4.56 2.88 5.15
N PHE A 63 5.39 1.84 5.21
CA PHE A 63 5.09 0.54 4.61
C PHE A 63 4.00 -0.25 5.34
N LEU A 64 3.94 -0.22 6.66
CA LEU A 64 2.86 -0.87 7.41
C LEU A 64 1.51 -0.20 7.12
N MET A 65 1.48 1.12 7.03
CA MET A 65 0.27 1.86 6.62
C MET A 65 -0.11 1.56 5.16
N LEU A 66 0.86 1.50 4.25
CA LEU A 66 0.65 1.12 2.85
C LEU A 66 0.07 -0.30 2.75
N MET A 67 0.64 -1.26 3.47
CA MET A 67 0.17 -2.64 3.46
C MET A 67 -1.23 -2.77 4.07
N GLU A 68 -1.53 -2.06 5.15
CA GLU A 68 -2.90 -2.02 5.72
C GLU A 68 -3.90 -1.49 4.69
N MET A 69 -3.54 -0.42 3.97
CA MET A 69 -4.37 0.14 2.91
C MET A 69 -4.59 -0.86 1.76
N LEU A 70 -3.51 -1.44 1.23
CA LEU A 70 -3.60 -2.39 0.12
C LEU A 70 -4.43 -3.62 0.49
N GLU A 71 -4.27 -4.15 1.71
CA GLU A 71 -5.03 -5.31 2.18
C GLU A 71 -6.54 -4.98 2.31
N ARG A 72 -6.87 -3.83 2.93
CA ARG A 72 -8.25 -3.44 3.18
C ARG A 72 -9.00 -3.05 1.90
N TYR A 73 -8.33 -2.43 0.94
CA TYR A 73 -8.94 -1.88 -0.28
C TYR A 73 -8.46 -2.58 -1.55
N LYS A 74 -7.99 -3.83 -1.44
CA LYS A 74 -7.39 -4.60 -2.54
C LYS A 74 -8.18 -4.57 -3.84
N GLU A 75 -9.50 -4.62 -3.77
CA GLU A 75 -10.39 -4.66 -4.95
C GLU A 75 -10.29 -3.38 -5.78
N LYS A 76 -10.00 -2.24 -5.16
CA LYS A 76 -9.78 -0.97 -5.86
C LYS A 76 -8.43 -0.90 -6.57
N PHE A 77 -7.46 -1.73 -6.17
CA PHE A 77 -6.13 -1.81 -6.79
C PHE A 77 -6.04 -2.90 -7.87
N VAL A 78 -7.04 -3.77 -7.97
CA VAL A 78 -7.09 -4.83 -8.98
C VAL A 78 -7.86 -4.33 -10.20
N LEU A 79 -7.13 -3.99 -11.26
CA LEU A 79 -7.70 -3.76 -12.58
C LEU A 79 -7.86 -5.11 -13.29
N ALA A 80 -9.04 -5.71 -13.16
CA ALA A 80 -9.38 -6.93 -13.88
C ALA A 80 -9.77 -6.62 -15.35
N ASP A 81 -8.83 -6.09 -16.14
CA ASP A 81 -9.06 -5.88 -17.56
C ASP A 81 -8.61 -7.09 -18.38
N SER A 82 -9.59 -7.85 -18.88
CA SER A 82 -9.37 -9.01 -19.76
C SER A 82 -8.75 -8.65 -21.12
N SER A 83 -8.76 -7.35 -21.51
CA SER A 83 -8.11 -6.88 -22.74
C SER A 83 -6.60 -7.18 -22.74
N LEU A 84 -5.98 -7.14 -21.56
CA LEU A 84 -4.55 -7.41 -21.35
C LEU A 84 -4.13 -8.82 -21.77
N LEU A 85 -5.05 -9.79 -21.78
CA LEU A 85 -4.77 -11.15 -22.26
C LEU A 85 -4.59 -11.19 -23.78
N TRP A 86 -5.26 -10.30 -24.51
CA TRP A 86 -5.16 -10.25 -25.98
C TRP A 86 -3.89 -9.58 -26.46
N GLU A 87 -3.30 -8.69 -25.64
CA GLU A 87 -2.02 -8.04 -25.90
C GLU A 87 -0.82 -8.92 -25.52
N LEU A 88 -1.07 -10.05 -24.87
CA LEU A 88 -0.06 -10.90 -24.28
C LEU A 88 0.48 -11.90 -25.33
N GLU A 89 1.65 -11.61 -25.90
CA GLU A 89 2.32 -12.54 -26.81
C GLU A 89 3.00 -13.68 -26.01
N PRO A 90 2.64 -14.96 -26.24
CA PRO A 90 3.31 -16.07 -25.59
C PRO A 90 4.72 -16.25 -26.15
N ASP A 91 5.73 -16.00 -25.31
CA ASP A 91 7.13 -16.33 -25.59
C ASP A 91 7.68 -17.37 -24.61
N ASP A 92 8.84 -17.94 -24.93
CA ASP A 92 9.46 -18.99 -24.12
C ASP A 92 9.73 -18.53 -22.68
N ALA A 93 10.10 -17.26 -22.48
CA ALA A 93 10.40 -16.71 -21.17
C ALA A 93 9.14 -16.57 -20.31
N LEU A 94 8.03 -16.17 -20.91
CA LEU A 94 6.72 -16.10 -20.28
C LEU A 94 6.24 -17.49 -19.90
N MET A 95 6.30 -18.47 -20.81
CA MET A 95 5.88 -19.85 -20.53
C MET A 95 6.68 -20.48 -19.39
N GLU A 96 7.98 -20.20 -19.35
CA GLU A 96 8.90 -20.63 -18.29
C GLU A 96 8.52 -20.03 -16.92
N ARG A 97 8.20 -18.74 -16.88
CA ARG A 97 7.76 -18.05 -15.65
C ARG A 97 6.38 -18.52 -15.18
N LEU A 98 5.43 -18.71 -16.09
CA LEU A 98 4.09 -19.21 -15.79
C LEU A 98 4.14 -20.60 -15.15
N SER A 99 5.03 -21.47 -15.63
CA SER A 99 5.30 -22.79 -15.05
C SER A 99 5.82 -22.70 -13.60
N ARG A 100 6.77 -21.81 -13.33
CA ARG A 100 7.34 -21.63 -11.96
C ARG A 100 6.35 -21.11 -10.95
N ILE A 101 5.49 -20.18 -11.37
CA ILE A 101 4.50 -19.52 -10.48
C ILE A 101 3.29 -20.43 -10.26
N GLY A 102 3.12 -21.49 -11.05
CA GLY A 102 1.98 -22.39 -10.96
C GLY A 102 0.69 -21.77 -11.49
N VAL A 103 0.78 -20.76 -12.37
CA VAL A 103 -0.40 -20.16 -13.00
C VAL A 103 -1.14 -21.18 -13.87
N LEU A 104 -0.38 -22.10 -14.47
CA LEU A 104 -0.91 -23.18 -15.31
C LEU A 104 -1.15 -24.49 -14.53
N SER A 105 -0.87 -24.54 -13.22
CA SER A 105 -0.99 -25.77 -12.42
C SER A 105 -2.37 -25.92 -11.78
N ASP A 106 -3.40 -25.81 -12.61
CA ASP A 106 -4.83 -25.93 -12.31
C ASP A 106 -5.48 -24.68 -11.65
N VAL A 107 -6.47 -24.13 -12.36
CA VAL A 107 -7.67 -23.54 -11.76
C VAL A 107 -8.68 -24.66 -11.56
#